data_AF-A0A7W8DQM2-F1
#
_entry.id   AF-A0A7W8DQM2-F1
#
_cell.length_a   1.000
_cell.length_b   1.000
_cell.length_c   1.000
_cell.angle_alpha   90.00
_cell.angle_beta   90.00
_cell.angle_gamma   90.00
#
_symmetry.space_group_name_H-M   'P 1'
#
loop_
_entity.id
_entity.type
_entity.pdbx_description
1 polymer ?
#
loop_
_entity_poly.entity_id
_entity_poly.type
_entity_poly.pdbx_seq_one_letter_code
_entity_poly.pdbx_strand_id
1 'polypeptide(L)'
;MKITTPPAPTYQPEWLRVKEACTFSRLSKPKLYDLINRSLIKSVSLKERGQVKGTRLISFDSLRAFLESRASGGETLTTNLQ
;
A
#
# COMPACT_ATOMS: atom_id res chain seq x y z
N MET A 1 37.48 -14.15 -11.65
CA MET A 1 36.09 -14.50 -12.01
C MET A 1 35.15 -13.60 -11.22
N LYS A 2 34.30 -12.80 -11.88
CA LYS A 2 33.29 -11.98 -11.19
C LYS A 2 32.02 -12.82 -11.07
N ILE A 3 31.65 -13.16 -9.86
CA ILE A 3 30.36 -13.79 -9.53
C ILE A 3 29.32 -12.68 -9.58
N THR A 4 28.53 -12.62 -10.65
CA THR A 4 27.38 -11.71 -10.75
C THR A 4 26.20 -12.38 -10.06
N THR A 5 25.89 -11.96 -8.83
CA THR A 5 24.68 -12.41 -8.13
C THR A 5 23.44 -11.92 -8.90
N PRO A 6 22.46 -12.79 -9.21
CA PRO A 6 21.21 -12.35 -9.84
C PRO A 6 20.46 -11.39 -8.90
N PRO A 7 19.78 -10.36 -9.42
CA PRO A 7 19.01 -9.45 -8.59
C PRO A 7 17.91 -10.24 -7.87
N ALA A 8 17.85 -10.09 -6.54
CA ALA A 8 16.80 -10.73 -5.75
C ALA A 8 15.42 -10.24 -6.23
N PRO A 9 14.42 -11.14 -6.33
CA PRO A 9 13.07 -10.74 -6.70
C PRO A 9 12.51 -9.74 -5.69
N THR A 10 12.05 -8.60 -6.21
CA THR A 10 11.39 -7.54 -5.44
C THR A 10 9.95 -7.95 -5.12
N TYR A 11 9.76 -8.78 -4.10
CA TYR A 11 8.43 -9.14 -3.61
C TYR A 11 7.84 -7.98 -2.81
N GLN A 12 6.81 -7.34 -3.35
CA GLN A 12 6.01 -6.39 -2.58
C GLN A 12 4.95 -7.17 -1.77
N PRO A 13 4.93 -7.06 -0.43
CA PRO A 13 3.92 -7.75 0.37
C PRO A 13 2.52 -7.18 0.11
N GLU A 14 1.53 -8.06 -0.01
CA GLU A 14 0.11 -7.70 -0.22
C GLU A 14 -0.47 -6.94 0.98
N TRP A 15 -0.01 -7.24 2.19
CA TRP A 15 -0.52 -6.71 3.44
C TRP A 15 0.55 -5.91 4.18
N LEU A 16 0.33 -4.60 4.30
CA LEU A 16 1.24 -3.68 4.96
C LEU A 16 0.81 -3.43 6.40
N ARG A 17 1.76 -3.41 7.35
CA ARG A 17 1.54 -2.78 8.64
C ARG A 17 1.27 -1.29 8.44
N VAL A 18 0.56 -0.66 9.36
CA VAL A 18 0.24 0.79 9.27
C VAL A 18 1.49 1.65 9.05
N LYS A 19 2.63 1.33 9.68
CA LYS A 19 3.89 2.06 9.47
C LYS A 19 4.41 1.91 8.02
N GLU A 20 4.33 0.72 7.46
CA GLU A 20 4.74 0.44 6.08
C GLU A 20 3.81 1.11 5.06
N ALA A 21 2.50 1.10 5.33
CA ALA A 21 1.51 1.83 4.54
C ALA A 21 1.76 3.36 4.57
N CYS A 22 2.15 3.92 5.72
CA CYS A 22 2.60 5.31 5.82
C CYS A 22 3.86 5.55 4.98
N THR A 23 4.85 4.65 5.03
CA THR A 23 6.08 4.77 4.22
C THR A 23 5.76 4.74 2.73
N PHE A 24 4.90 3.81 2.29
CA PHE A 24 4.50 3.65 0.90
C PHE A 24 3.71 4.86 0.38
N SER A 25 2.63 5.22 1.06
CA SER A 25 1.68 6.26 0.60
C SER A 25 2.09 7.68 0.96
N ARG A 26 3.07 7.84 1.86
CA ARG A 26 3.43 9.11 2.52
C ARG A 26 2.29 9.79 3.29
N LEU A 27 1.17 9.09 3.51
CA LEU A 27 0.08 9.56 4.35
C LEU A 27 0.37 9.36 5.84
N SER A 28 -0.14 10.27 6.66
CA SER A 28 -0.07 10.16 8.11
C SER A 28 -0.95 9.01 8.63
N LYS A 29 -0.63 8.49 9.82
CA LYS A 29 -1.47 7.45 10.47
C LYS A 29 -2.93 7.90 10.63
N PRO A 30 -3.24 9.13 11.13
CA PRO A 30 -4.63 9.58 11.23
C PRO A 30 -5.35 9.54 9.89
N LYS A 31 -4.68 9.91 8.79
CA LYS A 31 -5.29 9.88 7.47
C LYS A 31 -5.60 8.46 7.01
N LEU A 32 -4.71 7.50 7.23
CA LEU A 32 -4.98 6.10 6.92
C LEU A 32 -6.17 5.55 7.73
N TYR A 33 -6.28 5.91 9.02
CA TYR A 33 -7.44 5.52 9.82
C TYR A 33 -8.75 6.17 9.34
N ASP A 34 -8.72 7.44 8.90
CA ASP A 34 -9.87 8.09 8.25
C ASP A 34 -10.33 7.30 7.00
N LEU A 35 -9.40 6.91 6.13
CA LEU A 35 -9.72 6.11 4.94
C LEU A 35 -10.31 4.73 5.29
N ILE A 36 -9.76 4.07 6.31
CA ILE A 36 -10.29 2.80 6.82
C ILE A 36 -11.70 2.96 7.37
N ASN A 37 -11.94 3.98 8.21
CA ASN A 37 -13.23 4.24 8.85
C ASN A 37 -14.32 4.59 7.83
N ARG A 38 -13.94 5.18 6.71
CA ARG A 38 -14.82 5.51 5.57
C ARG A 38 -14.94 4.37 4.55
N SER A 39 -14.36 3.20 4.83
CA SER A 39 -14.35 2.04 3.94
C SER A 39 -13.79 2.32 2.54
N LEU A 40 -12.86 3.27 2.42
CA LEU A 40 -12.24 3.66 1.14
C LEU A 40 -11.03 2.79 0.77
N ILE A 41 -10.47 2.06 1.74
CA ILE A 41 -9.36 1.12 1.54
C ILE A 41 -9.60 -0.16 2.37
N LYS A 42 -9.12 -1.31 1.89
CA LYS A 42 -9.28 -2.61 2.56
C LYS A 42 -8.26 -2.76 3.68
N SER A 43 -8.72 -3.20 4.84
CA SER A 43 -7.85 -3.48 5.99
C SER A 43 -8.37 -4.67 6.80
N VAL A 44 -7.48 -5.32 7.53
CA VAL A 44 -7.82 -6.39 8.48
C VAL A 44 -7.22 -6.07 9.86
N SER A 45 -7.91 -6.50 10.91
CA SER A 45 -7.42 -6.41 12.28
C SER A 45 -7.16 -7.82 12.79
N LEU A 46 -5.90 -8.20 12.88
CA LEU A 46 -5.49 -9.46 13.50
C LEU A 46 -5.54 -9.27 15.01
N LYS A 47 -6.61 -9.78 15.63
CA LYS A 47 -6.86 -9.70 17.06
C LYS A 47 -7.49 -11.00 17.54
N GLU A 48 -6.93 -11.56 18.60
CA GLU A 48 -7.50 -12.72 19.29
C GLU A 48 -8.44 -12.30 20.42
N ARG A 49 -9.32 -13.23 20.84
CA ARG A 49 -10.22 -13.01 21.98
C ARG A 49 -9.39 -12.74 23.23
N GLY A 50 -9.70 -11.65 23.94
CA GLY A 50 -9.01 -11.24 25.16
C GLY A 50 -7.81 -10.31 24.96
N GLN A 51 -7.33 -10.11 23.73
CA GLN A 51 -6.28 -9.12 23.49
C GLN A 51 -6.80 -7.69 23.66
N VAL A 52 -6.00 -6.81 24.25
CA VAL A 52 -6.32 -5.38 24.34
C VAL A 52 -6.06 -4.69 22.99
N LYS A 53 -4.95 -5.04 22.33
CA LYS A 53 -4.49 -4.45 21.06
C LYS A 53 -4.32 -5.54 20.00
N GLY A 54 -4.78 -5.26 18.77
CA GLY A 54 -4.56 -6.10 17.60
C GLY A 54 -3.57 -5.47 16.61
N THR A 55 -3.06 -6.26 15.68
CA THR A 55 -2.25 -5.77 14.56
C THR A 55 -3.14 -5.42 13.38
N ARG A 56 -3.15 -4.15 12.98
CA ARG A 56 -3.85 -3.72 11.76
C ARG A 56 -2.94 -3.85 10.55
N LEU A 57 -3.45 -4.52 9.52
CA LEU A 57 -2.85 -4.61 8.19
C LEU A 57 -3.73 -3.90 7.16
N ILE A 58 -3.11 -3.30 6.17
CA ILE A 58 -3.74 -2.56 5.08
C ILE A 58 -3.37 -3.26 3.77
N SER A 59 -4.36 -3.52 2.92
CA SER A 59 -4.11 -4.08 1.60
C SER A 59 -3.42 -3.04 0.72
N PHE A 60 -2.24 -3.40 0.26
CA PHE A 60 -1.40 -2.58 -0.61
C PHE A 60 -2.13 -2.16 -1.89
N ASP A 61 -2.75 -3.11 -2.58
CA ASP A 61 -3.45 -2.84 -3.84
C ASP A 61 -4.64 -1.90 -3.65
N SER A 62 -5.41 -2.06 -2.58
CA SER A 62 -6.53 -1.16 -2.30
C SER A 62 -6.06 0.28 -2.00
N LEU A 63 -4.94 0.42 -1.29
CA LEU A 63 -4.36 1.72 -0.98
C LEU A 63 -3.79 2.39 -2.23
N ARG A 64 -3.08 1.63 -3.08
CA ARG A 64 -2.61 2.10 -4.38
C ARG A 64 -3.79 2.55 -5.25
N ALA A 65 -4.79 1.69 -5.43
CA ALA A 65 -5.96 2.00 -6.26
C ALA A 65 -6.69 3.26 -5.79
N PHE A 66 -6.79 3.47 -4.47
CA PHE A 66 -7.34 4.70 -3.93
C PHE A 66 -6.52 5.93 -4.35
N LEU A 67 -5.19 5.89 -4.25
CA LEU A 67 -4.33 7.01 -4.65
C LEU A 67 -4.46 7.30 -6.15
N GLU A 68 -4.40 6.26 -6.98
CA GLU A 68 -4.57 6.37 -8.43
C GLU A 68 -5.93 6.97 -8.80
N SER A 69 -7.01 6.57 -8.13
CA SER A 69 -8.35 7.15 -8.37
C SER A 69 -8.47 8.65 -8.04
N ARG A 70 -7.50 9.21 -7.30
CA ARG A 70 -7.44 10.63 -6.94
C ARG A 70 -6.41 11.39 -7.75
N ALA A 71 -5.56 10.70 -8.51
CA ALA A 71 -4.64 11.32 -9.44
C ALA A 71 -5.44 11.84 -10.65
N SER A 72 -5.63 13.16 -10.72
CA SER A 72 -6.34 13.83 -11.82
C SER A 72 -5.40 14.56 -12.79
N GLY A 73 -4.11 14.24 -12.77
CA GLY A 73 -3.09 14.90 -13.60
C GLY A 73 -1.85 14.02 -13.79
N GLY A 74 -1.01 14.38 -14.76
CA GLY A 74 0.12 13.57 -15.22
C GLY A 74 -0.24 12.81 -16.49
N GLU A 75 -0.31 13.51 -17.62
CA GLU A 75 -0.51 12.88 -18.93
C GLU A 75 0.58 11.84 -19.19
N THR A 76 0.19 10.60 -19.50
CA THR A 76 1.07 9.69 -20.24
C THR A 76 0.75 9.86 -21.71
N LEU A 77 1.43 10.80 -22.36
CA LEU A 77 1.52 10.82 -23.82
C LEU A 77 2.44 9.68 -24.25
N THR A 78 1.90 8.49 -24.47
CA THR A 78 2.53 7.49 -25.33
C THR A 78 1.75 7.42 -26.64
N THR A 79 1.99 8.44 -27.48
CA THR A 79 1.65 8.39 -28.89
C THR A 79 2.62 7.42 -29.57
N ASN A 80 2.21 6.18 -29.80
CA ASN A 80 2.88 5.34 -30.79
C ASN A 80 2.47 5.86 -32.17
N LEU A 81 3.38 6.57 -32.84
CA LEU A 81 3.33 6.81 -34.28
C LEU A 81 3.56 5.47 -34.99
N GLN A 82 2.62 5.14 -35.88
CA GLN A 82 2.70 4.02 -36.82
C GLN A 82 3.85 4.19 -37.82
#